data_AF-A0A543G7H1-F1
#
_entry.id   AF-A0A543G7H1-F1
#
_cell.length_a   1.000
_cell.length_b   1.000
_cell.length_c   1.000
_cell.angle_alpha   90.00
_cell.angle_beta   90.00
_cell.angle_gamma   90.00
#
_symmetry.space_group_name_H-M   'P 1'
#
loop_
_entity.id
_entity.type
_entity.pdbx_description
1 polymer ?
#
loop_
_entity_poly.entity_id
_entity_poly.type
_entity_poly.pdbx_seq_one_letter_code
_entity_poly.pdbx_strand_id
1 'polypeptide(L)' 'MNTFIVHADSKVSKALLAIFKALNVSFEMKKDKKEEESTYDPEFVKMVLERAESAKNGNVVEIDANDLWGSLGLK' A
#
# COMPACT_ATOMS: atom_id res chain seq x y z
N MET A 1 -2.50 30.75 20.24
CA MET A 1 -3.26 30.03 19.19
C MET A 1 -3.76 28.76 19.82
N ASN A 2 -5.07 28.53 19.85
CA ASN A 2 -5.65 27.38 20.53
C ASN A 2 -6.08 26.37 19.47
N THR A 3 -5.64 25.13 19.62
CA THR A 3 -5.89 24.05 18.65
C THR A 3 -6.90 23.08 19.24
N PHE A 4 -7.97 22.82 18.50
CA PHE A 4 -9.00 21.84 18.86
C PHE A 4 -8.97 20.67 17.88
N ILE A 5 -8.77 19.45 18.39
CA ILE A 5 -8.65 18.23 17.57
C ILE A 5 -9.87 17.36 17.82
N VAL A 6 -10.58 16.99 16.76
CA VAL A 6 -11.78 16.15 16.81
C VAL A 6 -11.51 14.84 16.09
N HIS A 7 -11.65 13.72 16.79
CA HIS A 7 -11.65 12.39 16.20
C HIS A 7 -13.10 11.98 15.92
N ALA A 8 -13.45 11.85 14.65
CA ALA A 8 -14.81 11.55 14.20
C ALA A 8 -14.79 10.45 13.13
N ASP A 9 -15.82 9.62 13.11
CA ASP A 9 -15.98 8.60 12.08
C ASP A 9 -16.25 9.19 10.68
N SER A 10 -16.31 8.31 9.67
CA SER A 10 -16.51 8.70 8.27
C SER A 10 -17.84 9.40 7.98
N LYS A 11 -18.87 9.20 8.80
CA LYS A 11 -20.19 9.83 8.60
C LYS A 11 -20.19 11.23 9.19
N VAL A 12 -19.67 11.38 10.41
CA VAL A 12 -19.62 12.65 11.13
C VAL A 12 -18.60 13.61 10.49
N SER A 13 -17.47 13.11 9.99
CA SER A 13 -16.47 13.93 9.28
C SER A 13 -17.01 14.67 8.05
N LYS A 14 -17.91 14.04 7.27
CA LYS A 14 -18.56 14.70 6.12
C LYS A 14 -19.45 15.86 6.54
N ALA A 15 -20.21 15.70 7.63
CA ALA A 15 -21.04 16.76 8.18
C ALA A 15 -20.17 17.94 8.69
N LEU A 16 -19.08 17.64 9.41
CA LEU A 16 -18.13 18.65 9.88
C LEU A 16 -17.48 19.42 8.73
N LEU A 17 -17.08 18.74 7.65
CA LEU A 17 -16.54 19.38 6.44
C LEU A 17 -17.55 20.36 5.80
N ALA A 18 -18.83 19.99 5.75
CA ALA A 18 -19.87 20.85 5.20
C ALA A 18 -20.05 22.12 6.05
N ILE A 19 -20.04 21.96 7.38
CA ILE A 19 -20.12 23.08 8.33
C ILE A 19 -18.92 24.01 8.19
N PHE A 20 -17.69 23.47 8.17
CA PHE A 20 -16.48 24.29 8.04
C PHE A 20 -16.44 25.08 6.73
N LYS A 21 -16.89 24.47 5.62
CA LYS A 21 -17.02 25.16 4.33
C LYS A 21 -18.07 26.27 4.38
N ALA A 22 -19.23 26.01 4.99
CA ALA A 22 -20.30 27.01 5.11
C ALA A 22 -19.86 28.23 5.95
N LEU A 23 -19.03 28.00 6.96
CA LEU A 23 -18.49 29.03 7.83
C LEU A 23 -17.23 29.72 7.26
N ASN A 24 -16.75 29.30 6.09
CA ASN A 24 -15.51 29.78 5.46
C ASN A 24 -14.29 29.72 6.40
N VAL A 25 -14.23 28.68 7.23
CA VAL A 25 -13.13 28.46 8.19
C VAL A 25 -12.04 27.65 7.53
N SER A 26 -10.78 28.04 7.75
CA SER A 26 -9.63 27.23 7.33
C SER A 26 -9.52 25.98 8.21
N PHE A 27 -9.44 24.81 7.60
CA PHE A 27 -9.33 23.53 8.30
C PHE A 27 -8.24 22.65 7.68
N GLU A 28 -7.64 21.81 8.52
CA GLU A 28 -6.68 20.79 8.10
C GLU A 28 -7.32 19.41 8.24
N MET A 29 -7.35 18.66 7.14
CA MET A 29 -7.76 17.26 7.17
C MET A 29 -6.49 16.40 7.19
N LYS A 30 -6.08 15.97 8.38
CA LYS A 30 -5.17 14.84 8.49
C LYS A 30 -5.99 13.61 8.12
N LYS A 31 -5.97 13.24 6.84
CA LYS A 31 -6.18 11.84 6.52
C LYS A 31 -5.08 11.12 7.25
N ASP A 32 -5.41 10.30 8.25
CA ASP A 32 -4.51 9.21 8.60
C ASP A 32 -4.16 8.59 7.25
N LYS A 33 -2.89 8.63 6.88
CA LYS A 33 -2.37 7.85 5.76
C LYS A 33 -2.52 6.38 6.15
N LYS A 34 -3.77 5.91 6.11
CA LYS A 34 -4.13 4.56 5.71
C LYS A 34 -4.36 4.55 4.19
N GLU A 35 -3.82 5.53 3.46
CA GLU A 35 -3.17 5.16 2.21
C GLU A 35 -2.03 4.26 2.66
N GLU A 36 -2.33 2.97 2.59
CA GLU A 36 -1.42 1.84 2.71
C GLU A 36 0.00 2.30 2.40
N GLU A 37 0.80 2.65 3.42
CA GLU A 37 2.23 2.43 3.30
C GLU A 37 2.28 0.92 3.08
N SER A 38 2.40 0.53 1.81
CA SER A 38 2.57 -0.85 1.41
C SER A 38 3.62 -1.40 2.36
N THR A 39 3.26 -2.43 3.13
CA THR A 39 4.21 -3.10 4.04
C THR A 39 5.46 -3.54 3.28
N TYR A 40 5.35 -3.67 1.96
CA TYR A 40 6.43 -3.99 1.05
C TYR A 40 6.99 -2.76 0.36
N ASP A 41 8.31 -2.75 0.24
CA ASP A 41 9.05 -1.82 -0.60
C ASP A 41 8.51 -1.81 -2.05
N PRO A 42 8.26 -0.63 -2.66
CA PRO A 42 7.72 -0.55 -4.01
C PRO A 42 8.59 -1.22 -5.09
N GLU A 43 9.92 -1.18 -4.96
CA GLU A 43 10.83 -1.84 -5.92
C GLU A 43 10.74 -3.36 -5.78
N PHE A 44 10.57 -3.87 -4.56
CA PHE A 44 10.29 -5.29 -4.33
C PHE A 44 8.98 -5.73 -5.03
N VAL A 45 7.90 -4.97 -4.88
CA VAL A 45 6.60 -5.29 -5.53
C VAL A 45 6.76 -5.31 -7.05
N LYS A 46 7.43 -4.29 -7.61
CA LYS A 46 7.71 -4.21 -9.05
C LYS A 46 8.48 -5.42 -9.55
N MET A 47 9.57 -5.79 -8.88
CA MET A 47 10.38 -6.97 -9.22
C MET A 47 9.53 -8.25 -9.25
N VAL A 48 8.65 -8.47 -8.27
CA VAL A 48 7.79 -9.65 -8.21
C VAL A 48 6.79 -9.69 -9.37
N LEU A 49 6.16 -8.55 -9.68
CA LEU A 49 5.19 -8.46 -10.79
C LEU A 49 5.85 -8.73 -12.15
N GLU A 50 7.02 -8.13 -12.41
CA GLU A 50 7.78 -8.38 -13.63
C GLU A 50 8.18 -9.86 -13.78
N ARG A 51 8.60 -10.50 -12.69
CA ARG A 51 8.90 -11.93 -12.68
C ARG A 51 7.66 -12.78 -12.92
N ALA A 52 6.51 -12.42 -12.37
CA ALA A 52 5.25 -13.13 -12.58
C ALA A 52 4.80 -13.05 -14.05
N GLU A 53 4.94 -11.90 -14.70
CA GLU A 53 4.67 -11.78 -16.14
C GLU A 53 5.65 -12.58 -17.00
N SER A 54 6.94 -12.52 -16.68
CA SER A 54 7.97 -13.32 -17.36
C SER A 54 7.68 -14.83 -17.25
N ALA A 55 7.24 -15.30 -16.08
CA ALA A 55 6.88 -16.70 -15.89
C ALA A 55 5.67 -17.12 -16.74
N LYS A 56 4.65 -16.26 -16.86
CA LYS A 56 3.50 -16.50 -17.77
C LYS A 56 3.93 -16.64 -19.23
N ASN A 57 5.02 -15.96 -19.62
CA ASN A 57 5.61 -16.07 -20.95
C ASN A 57 6.54 -17.28 -21.13
N GLY A 58 6.63 -18.18 -20.12
CA GLY A 58 7.40 -19.42 -20.20
C GLY A 58 8.85 -19.30 -19.73
N ASN A 59 9.28 -18.13 -19.26
CA ASN A 59 10.64 -17.95 -18.70
C ASN A 59 10.70 -18.46 -17.27
N VAL A 60 10.60 -19.78 -17.11
CA VAL A 60 10.65 -20.48 -15.82
C VAL A 60 11.79 -21.49 -15.81
N VAL A 61 12.29 -21.81 -14.62
CA VAL A 61 13.25 -22.91 -14.40
C VAL A 61 12.50 -24.01 -13.67
N GLU A 62 12.55 -25.22 -14.20
CA GLU A 62 12.00 -26.39 -13.54
C GLU A 62 12.94 -26.84 -12.42
N ILE A 63 12.36 -27.10 -11.24
CA ILE A 63 13.11 -27.50 -10.04
C ILE A 63 12.73 -28.94 -9.73
N ASP A 64 13.72 -29.83 -9.67
CA ASP A 64 13.51 -31.19 -9.20
C ASP A 64 13.30 -31.17 -7.68
N ALA A 65 12.13 -31.62 -7.23
CA ALA A 65 11.81 -31.72 -5.82
C ALA A 65 12.71 -32.71 -5.06
N ASN A 66 13.32 -33.68 -5.75
CA ASN A 66 14.25 -34.63 -5.15
C ASN A 66 15.69 -34.08 -5.05
N ASP A 67 16.00 -32.99 -5.77
CA ASP A 67 17.31 -32.33 -5.74
C ASP A 67 17.19 -30.80 -5.84
N LEU A 68 16.62 -30.20 -4.80
CA LEU A 68 16.43 -28.75 -4.72
C LEU A 68 17.76 -27.99 -4.87
N TRP A 69 18.80 -28.40 -4.15
CA TRP A 69 20.08 -27.70 -4.14
C TRP A 69 20.85 -27.85 -5.45
N GLY A 70 20.81 -29.03 -6.08
CA GLY A 70 21.39 -29.22 -7.41
C GLY A 70 20.65 -28.44 -8.49
N SER A 71 19.31 -28.43 -8.45
CA SER A 71 18.47 -27.66 -9.38
C SER A 71 18.71 -26.14 -9.28
N LEU A 72 19.10 -25.66 -8.10
CA LEU A 72 19.46 -24.26 -7.86
C LEU A 72 20.95 -23.95 -8.11
N GLY A 73 21.77 -24.95 -8.45
CA GLY A 73 23.20 -24.77 -8.68
C GLY A 73 24.01 -24.43 -7.43
N LEU A 74 23.56 -24.90 -6.26
CA LEU A 74 24.13 -24.57 -4.94
C LEU A 74 24.97 -25.73 -4.34
N LYS A 75 25.49 -26.62 -5.19
CA LYS A 75 26.34 -27.76 -4.80
C LYS A 75 27.83 -27.47 -4.95
#